data_AF-A0A9E6EZ54-F1
#
_entry.id   AF-A0A9E6EZ54-F1
#
_cell.length_a   1.000
_cell.length_b   1.000
_cell.length_c   1.000
_cell.angle_alpha   90.00
_cell.angle_beta   90.00
_cell.angle_gamma   90.00
#
_symmetry.space_group_name_H-M   'P 1'
#
loop_
_entity.id
_entity.type
_entity.pdbx_description
1 polymer ?
#
loop_
_entity_poly.entity_id
_entity_poly.type
_entity_poly.pdbx_seq_one_letter_code
_entity_poly.pdbx_strand_id
1 'polypeptide(L)'
;MMTYKWNGALLLAMLLALQACSGYKGATTSSRKIKRISPEEAYRLGKLKNNPYLIEGRLYVPMSFDQVYSYEETGLASWYGQETLDQHNGQPTAYGEIFDPGLPSAAHKYLPLPMIVKVTNLENNASIIVRVNDRGPFVDGRVIDLSMEAAKQLGFYGKGTARVKIESVYR
;
A
#
# COMPACT_ATOMS: atom_id res chain seq x y z
N MET A 1 -44.71 64.94 44.94
CA MET A 1 -45.09 63.66 44.29
C MET A 1 -43.81 63.06 43.70
N MET A 2 -42.96 62.49 44.54
CA MET A 2 -42.85 61.04 44.85
C MET A 2 -42.34 60.20 43.68
N THR A 3 -41.00 60.10 43.63
CA THR A 3 -40.21 59.11 42.91
C THR A 3 -40.38 57.73 43.57
N TYR A 4 -40.68 56.70 42.78
CA TYR A 4 -40.67 55.28 43.20
C TYR A 4 -39.72 54.54 42.25
N LYS A 5 -38.52 54.18 42.72
CA LYS A 5 -38.14 52.96 43.46
C LYS A 5 -38.04 51.73 42.55
N TRP A 6 -36.79 51.47 42.14
CA TRP A 6 -36.30 50.16 41.71
C TRP A 6 -36.41 49.15 42.85
N ASN A 7 -37.02 48.00 42.58
CA ASN A 7 -36.85 46.77 43.36
C ASN A 7 -36.59 45.63 42.39
N GLY A 8 -35.45 44.97 42.60
CA GLY A 8 -34.95 43.91 41.75
C GLY A 8 -35.84 42.68 41.69
N ALA A 9 -35.76 42.00 40.56
CA ALA A 9 -36.03 40.58 40.46
C ALA A 9 -34.79 39.92 39.86
N LEU A 10 -34.17 39.05 40.65
CA LEU A 10 -33.17 38.10 40.21
C LEU A 10 -33.73 37.29 39.03
N LEU A 11 -33.01 37.27 37.91
CA LEU A 11 -33.07 36.17 36.96
C LEU A 11 -31.67 35.57 36.87
N LEU A 12 -31.48 34.51 37.66
CA LEU A 12 -30.33 33.62 37.61
C LEU A 12 -30.37 32.87 36.27
N ALA A 13 -29.68 33.39 35.26
CA ALA A 13 -29.46 32.65 34.01
C ALA A 13 -28.29 31.67 34.22
N MET A 14 -28.63 30.45 34.64
CA MET A 14 -27.78 29.27 34.52
C MET A 14 -27.56 28.99 33.02
N LEU A 15 -26.36 29.26 32.52
CA LEU A 15 -25.88 28.73 31.23
C LEU A 15 -24.56 28.01 31.47
N LEU A 16 -24.70 26.71 31.70
CA LEU A 16 -23.69 25.69 31.47
C LEU A 16 -23.26 25.74 29.99
N ALA A 17 -21.97 25.88 29.72
CA ALA A 17 -21.28 25.07 28.70
C ALA A 17 -19.78 25.40 28.60
N LEU A 18 -19.00 24.38 28.96
CA LEU A 18 -17.77 23.93 28.29
C LEU A 18 -16.50 24.77 28.51
N GLN A 19 -15.72 24.25 29.45
CA GLN A 19 -14.27 24.33 29.50
C GLN A 19 -13.67 24.07 28.11
N ALA A 20 -13.04 25.08 27.52
CA ALA A 20 -12.10 24.91 26.42
C ALA A 20 -10.76 24.38 26.98
N CYS A 21 -10.75 23.11 27.36
CA CYS A 21 -9.51 22.37 27.58
C CYS A 21 -9.31 21.41 26.40
N SER A 22 -8.76 21.90 25.29
CA SER A 22 -8.01 21.02 24.39
C SER A 22 -6.89 21.81 23.75
N GLY A 23 -5.81 22.02 24.53
CA GLY A 23 -4.49 22.10 23.93
C GLY A 23 -4.25 20.77 23.24
N TYR A 24 -4.62 20.68 21.96
CA TYR A 24 -4.17 19.62 21.06
C TYR A 24 -2.64 19.74 21.02
N LYS A 25 -1.97 19.02 21.92
CA LYS A 25 -0.60 18.58 21.67
C LYS A 25 -0.73 17.70 20.44
N GLY A 26 -0.58 18.32 19.27
CA GLY A 26 -0.37 17.60 18.03
C GLY A 26 0.70 16.59 18.34
N ALA A 27 0.30 15.32 18.43
CA ALA A 27 1.22 14.23 18.56
C ALA A 27 2.18 14.43 17.40
N THR A 28 3.43 14.73 17.74
CA THR A 28 4.53 14.55 16.83
C THR A 28 4.53 13.05 16.54
N THR A 29 3.77 12.64 15.54
CA THR A 29 3.89 11.34 14.92
C THR A 29 5.25 11.36 14.26
N SER A 30 6.28 11.16 15.08
CA SER A 30 7.56 10.65 14.67
C SER A 30 7.22 9.40 13.89
N SER A 31 7.19 9.57 12.57
CA SER A 31 7.10 8.48 11.62
C SER A 31 8.25 7.55 11.99
N ARG A 32 7.95 6.50 12.78
CA ARG A 32 8.80 5.33 12.80
C ARG A 32 8.75 4.85 11.36
N LYS A 33 9.75 5.25 10.55
CA LYS A 33 10.04 4.62 9.27
C LYS A 33 10.07 3.13 9.56
N ILE A 34 9.01 2.41 9.20
CA ILE A 34 8.99 0.96 9.31
C ILE A 34 10.15 0.50 8.43
N LYS A 35 11.22 0.01 9.06
CA LYS A 35 12.42 -0.43 8.35
C LYS A 35 12.05 -1.68 7.56
N ARG A 36 11.68 -1.50 6.28
CA ARG A 36 11.39 -2.61 5.35
C ARG A 36 12.65 -3.47 5.22
N ILE A 37 12.52 -4.78 5.44
CA ILE A 37 13.64 -5.70 5.26
C ILE A 37 13.85 -5.98 3.77
N SER A 38 15.11 -6.08 3.33
CA SER A 38 15.41 -6.48 1.96
C SER A 38 15.04 -7.95 1.74
N PRO A 39 14.82 -8.39 0.48
CA PRO A 39 14.58 -9.80 0.18
C PRO A 39 15.71 -10.74 0.62
N GLU A 40 16.98 -10.34 0.49
CA GLU A 40 18.12 -11.14 0.97
C GLU A 40 18.13 -11.28 2.48
N GLU A 41 17.80 -10.20 3.21
CA GLU A 41 17.68 -10.25 4.66
C GLU A 41 16.46 -11.08 5.09
N ALA A 42 15.35 -10.96 4.37
CA ALA A 42 14.17 -11.81 4.59
C ALA A 42 14.51 -13.29 4.38
N TYR A 43 15.28 -13.61 3.35
CA TYR A 43 15.75 -14.96 3.07
C TYR A 43 16.67 -15.48 4.18
N ARG A 44 17.70 -14.71 4.56
CA ARG A 44 18.65 -15.04 5.63
C ARG A 44 17.98 -15.27 6.98
N LEU A 45 16.92 -14.51 7.27
CA LEU A 45 16.17 -14.62 8.52
C LEU A 45 15.01 -15.64 8.47
N GLY A 46 14.79 -16.34 7.35
CA GLY A 46 13.65 -17.25 7.19
C GLY A 46 12.28 -16.56 7.21
N LYS A 47 12.24 -15.25 6.88
CA LYS A 47 11.03 -14.41 6.85
C LYS A 47 10.44 -14.26 5.45
N LEU A 48 11.05 -14.89 4.45
CA LEU A 48 10.55 -14.91 3.09
C LEU A 48 9.22 -15.69 3.03
N LYS A 49 8.13 -15.05 2.60
CA LYS A 49 6.84 -15.70 2.40
C LYS A 49 6.79 -16.40 1.04
N ASN A 50 7.08 -17.69 1.05
CA ASN A 50 7.02 -18.58 -0.11
C ASN A 50 6.13 -19.82 0.11
N ASN A 51 5.37 -19.87 1.21
CA ASN A 51 4.44 -20.97 1.47
C ASN A 51 3.28 -20.98 0.45
N PRO A 52 2.80 -22.16 0.03
CA PRO A 52 1.61 -22.27 -0.81
C PRO A 52 0.38 -21.62 -0.16
N TYR A 53 -0.50 -21.06 -0.99
CA TYR A 53 -1.72 -20.41 -0.54
C TYR A 53 -2.90 -20.67 -1.50
N LEU A 54 -4.12 -20.54 -0.98
CA LEU A 54 -5.36 -20.75 -1.74
C LEU A 54 -6.09 -19.43 -1.93
N ILE A 55 -6.60 -19.21 -3.13
CA ILE A 55 -7.55 -18.13 -3.45
C ILE A 55 -8.68 -18.77 -4.25
N GLU A 56 -9.90 -18.70 -3.72
CA GLU A 56 -11.10 -19.27 -4.35
C GLU A 56 -10.92 -20.76 -4.78
N GLY A 57 -10.22 -21.55 -3.95
CA GLY A 57 -9.95 -22.97 -4.23
C GLY A 57 -8.81 -23.24 -5.20
N ARG A 58 -8.22 -22.23 -5.85
CA ARG A 58 -7.03 -22.37 -6.69
C ARG A 58 -5.76 -22.29 -5.83
N LEU A 59 -4.90 -23.30 -5.95
CA LEU A 59 -3.60 -23.38 -5.28
C LEU A 59 -2.53 -22.59 -6.04
N TYR A 60 -1.83 -21.73 -5.32
CA TYR A 60 -0.66 -20.99 -5.79
C TYR A 60 0.56 -21.41 -4.99
N VAL A 61 1.64 -21.75 -5.68
CA VAL A 61 2.91 -22.16 -5.07
C VAL A 61 3.98 -21.12 -5.45
N PRO A 62 4.36 -20.21 -4.53
CA PRO A 62 5.43 -19.27 -4.80
C PRO A 62 6.77 -19.96 -5.05
N MET A 63 7.60 -19.33 -5.87
CA MET A 63 8.97 -19.74 -6.14
C MET A 63 9.85 -19.65 -4.88
N SER A 64 10.91 -20.45 -4.84
CA SER A 64 12.00 -20.28 -3.87
C SER A 64 12.83 -19.04 -4.21
N PHE A 65 13.66 -18.59 -3.26
CA PHE A 65 14.60 -17.48 -3.52
C PHE A 65 15.56 -17.82 -4.67
N ASP A 66 16.06 -19.06 -4.71
CA ASP A 66 17.01 -19.51 -5.75
C ASP A 66 16.39 -19.50 -7.16
N GLN A 67 15.11 -19.87 -7.27
CA GLN A 67 14.37 -19.83 -8.54
C GLN A 67 14.22 -18.41 -9.09
N VAL A 68 14.33 -17.38 -8.25
CA VAL A 68 14.14 -15.98 -8.66
C VAL A 68 15.39 -15.38 -9.32
N TYR A 69 16.59 -15.93 -9.10
CA TYR A 69 17.83 -15.34 -9.65
C TYR A 69 17.81 -15.11 -11.17
N SER A 70 17.20 -16.02 -11.92
CA SER A 70 17.06 -15.91 -13.38
C SER A 70 15.64 -15.58 -13.83
N TYR A 71 14.78 -15.10 -12.91
CA TYR A 71 13.38 -14.85 -13.21
C TYR A 71 13.21 -13.76 -14.25
N GLU A 72 12.48 -14.11 -15.30
CA GLU A 72 11.98 -13.22 -16.31
C GLU A 72 10.57 -13.65 -16.71
N GLU A 73 9.66 -12.68 -16.85
CA GLU A 73 8.33 -12.92 -17.37
C GLU A 73 7.87 -11.72 -18.21
N THR A 74 7.15 -11.98 -19.29
CA THR A 74 6.46 -10.95 -20.07
C THR A 74 4.96 -11.19 -20.03
N GLY A 75 4.18 -10.15 -19.77
CA GLY A 75 2.73 -10.27 -19.73
C GLY A 75 2.02 -8.93 -19.56
N LEU A 76 0.72 -9.00 -19.26
CA LEU A 76 -0.10 -7.82 -19.04
C LEU A 76 0.02 -7.37 -17.59
N ALA A 77 0.38 -6.10 -17.39
CA ALA A 77 0.29 -5.42 -16.11
C ALA A 77 -1.03 -4.65 -15.99
N SER A 78 -1.51 -4.50 -14.77
CA SER A 78 -2.46 -3.45 -14.41
C SER A 78 -1.97 -2.68 -13.18
N TRP A 79 -2.82 -1.86 -12.58
CA TRP A 79 -2.46 -1.12 -11.37
C TRP A 79 -3.61 -1.02 -10.38
N TYR A 80 -3.26 -0.79 -9.11
CA TYR A 80 -4.16 -0.52 -8.01
C TYR A 80 -3.68 0.68 -7.18
N GLY A 81 -4.62 1.41 -6.61
CA GLY A 81 -4.39 2.69 -5.94
C GLY A 81 -5.27 2.87 -4.70
N GLN A 82 -5.79 4.09 -4.54
CA GLN A 82 -6.52 4.52 -3.34
C GLN A 82 -7.76 3.67 -3.07
N GLU A 83 -8.38 3.11 -4.11
CA GLU A 83 -9.56 2.26 -4.00
C GLU A 83 -9.33 1.03 -3.11
N THR A 84 -8.08 0.54 -3.03
CA THR A 84 -7.74 -0.59 -2.15
C THR A 84 -7.73 -0.21 -0.68
N LEU A 85 -7.45 1.05 -0.34
CA LEU A 85 -7.48 1.51 1.05
C LEU A 85 -8.92 1.51 1.59
N ASP A 86 -9.89 1.86 0.75
CA ASP A 86 -11.31 1.84 1.11
C ASP A 86 -11.87 0.41 1.10
N GLN A 87 -11.51 -0.40 0.11
CA GLN A 87 -12.02 -1.78 -0.06
C GLN A 87 -11.47 -2.76 0.98
N HIS A 88 -10.23 -2.56 1.39
CA HIS A 88 -9.59 -3.44 2.37
C HIS A 88 -9.58 -2.85 3.77
N ASN A 89 -10.33 -1.80 4.10
CA ASN A 89 -10.23 -1.12 5.41
C ASN A 89 -8.77 -0.77 5.80
N GLY A 90 -7.91 -0.47 4.82
CA GLY A 90 -6.48 -0.24 5.04
C GLY A 90 -5.69 -1.46 5.54
N GLN A 91 -6.12 -2.68 5.24
CA GLN A 91 -5.38 -3.90 5.61
C GLN A 91 -3.97 -3.90 5.01
N PRO A 92 -3.00 -4.51 5.70
CA PRO A 92 -1.65 -4.64 5.17
C PRO A 92 -1.62 -5.55 3.94
N THR A 93 -0.60 -5.37 3.10
CA THR A 93 -0.32 -6.28 1.99
C THR A 93 -0.11 -7.72 2.49
N ALA A 94 -0.12 -8.70 1.60
CA ALA A 94 0.12 -10.09 1.96
C ALA A 94 1.46 -10.33 2.68
N TYR A 95 2.47 -9.46 2.50
CA TYR A 95 3.70 -9.51 3.28
C TYR A 95 3.55 -8.96 4.70
N GLY A 96 2.61 -8.05 4.94
CA GLY A 96 2.35 -7.40 6.22
C GLY A 96 2.74 -5.90 6.25
N GLU A 97 3.04 -5.32 5.10
CA GLU A 97 3.42 -3.90 4.98
C GLU A 97 2.17 -3.05 4.75
N ILE A 98 2.16 -1.82 5.26
CA ILE A 98 1.10 -0.86 4.89
C ILE A 98 1.29 -0.49 3.43
N PHE A 99 0.24 -0.68 2.64
CA PHE A 99 0.20 -0.26 1.24
C PHE A 99 0.18 1.26 1.16
N ASP A 100 1.02 1.81 0.27
CA ASP A 100 1.09 3.23 -0.02
C ASP A 100 1.03 3.39 -1.55
N PRO A 101 -0.09 3.89 -2.11
CA PRO A 101 -0.24 4.02 -3.56
C PRO A 101 0.71 5.08 -4.15
N GLY A 102 1.31 5.94 -3.33
CA GLY A 102 2.32 6.92 -3.70
C GLY A 102 3.76 6.38 -3.71
N LEU A 103 3.95 5.09 -3.40
CA LEU A 103 5.27 4.44 -3.47
C LEU A 103 5.29 3.31 -4.52
N PRO A 104 6.38 3.17 -5.30
CA PRO A 104 6.54 2.06 -6.23
C PRO A 104 6.52 0.69 -5.52
N SER A 105 5.45 -0.06 -5.74
CA SER A 105 5.25 -1.42 -5.21
C SER A 105 4.40 -2.24 -6.17
N ALA A 106 4.29 -3.54 -5.91
CA ALA A 106 3.56 -4.47 -6.78
C ALA A 106 3.01 -5.70 -6.03
N ALA A 107 1.99 -6.31 -6.63
CA ALA A 107 1.47 -7.62 -6.29
C ALA A 107 1.87 -8.65 -7.36
N HIS A 108 2.29 -9.84 -6.92
CA HIS A 108 2.61 -10.97 -7.81
C HIS A 108 2.15 -12.32 -7.23
N LYS A 109 1.73 -13.23 -8.11
CA LYS A 109 1.21 -14.57 -7.74
C LYS A 109 2.31 -15.46 -7.17
N TYR A 110 3.44 -15.54 -7.89
CA TYR A 110 4.43 -16.60 -7.67
C TYR A 110 5.80 -16.11 -7.18
N LEU A 111 6.03 -14.80 -7.09
CA LEU A 111 7.31 -14.32 -6.54
C LEU A 111 7.23 -14.47 -5.02
N PRO A 112 8.26 -14.98 -4.34
CA PRO A 112 8.27 -14.98 -2.88
C PRO A 112 8.25 -13.54 -2.36
N LEU A 113 7.69 -13.30 -1.17
CA LEU A 113 7.60 -11.94 -0.61
C LEU A 113 8.55 -11.75 0.58
N PRO A 114 9.22 -10.59 0.69
CA PRO A 114 9.22 -9.53 -0.31
C PRO A 114 10.18 -9.89 -1.45
N MET A 115 10.00 -9.27 -2.62
CA MET A 115 10.97 -9.33 -3.71
C MET A 115 11.19 -7.95 -4.32
N ILE A 116 12.33 -7.73 -4.97
CA ILE A 116 12.57 -6.56 -5.81
C ILE A 116 12.68 -7.02 -7.26
N VAL A 117 11.97 -6.37 -8.16
CA VAL A 117 12.03 -6.65 -9.60
C VAL A 117 12.13 -5.37 -10.39
N LYS A 118 12.78 -5.44 -11.56
CA LYS A 118 12.70 -4.39 -12.57
C LYS A 118 11.50 -4.68 -13.47
N VAL A 119 10.65 -3.69 -13.68
CA VAL A 119 9.53 -3.77 -14.61
C VAL A 119 9.77 -2.78 -15.73
N THR A 120 9.67 -3.24 -16.97
CA THR A 120 9.83 -2.42 -18.18
C THR A 120 8.52 -2.43 -18.95
N ASN A 121 7.96 -1.25 -19.22
CA ASN A 121 6.84 -1.10 -20.14
C ASN A 121 7.35 -1.23 -21.58
N LEU A 122 6.87 -2.24 -22.30
CA LEU A 122 7.36 -2.58 -23.64
C LEU A 122 6.85 -1.63 -24.73
N GLU A 123 5.87 -0.78 -24.43
CA GLU A 123 5.32 0.18 -25.39
C GLU A 123 6.17 1.45 -25.50
N ASN A 124 6.86 1.82 -24.41
CA ASN A 124 7.64 3.06 -24.33
C ASN A 124 9.07 2.87 -23.80
N ASN A 125 9.48 1.64 -23.47
CA ASN A 125 10.77 1.27 -22.89
C ASN A 125 11.08 1.94 -21.53
N ALA A 126 10.10 2.58 -20.88
CA ALA A 126 10.27 3.07 -19.52
C ALA A 126 10.43 1.89 -18.56
N SER A 127 11.31 2.01 -17.56
CA SER A 127 11.51 0.96 -16.56
C SER A 127 11.59 1.53 -15.15
N ILE A 128 11.18 0.72 -14.18
CA ILE A 128 11.20 1.06 -12.76
C ILE A 128 11.57 -0.18 -11.95
N ILE A 129 12.26 0.02 -10.82
CA ILE A 129 12.47 -1.03 -9.82
C ILE A 129 11.37 -0.91 -8.77
N VAL A 130 10.65 -2.01 -8.54
CA VAL A 130 9.53 -2.06 -7.60
C VAL A 130 9.74 -3.13 -6.54
N ARG A 131 9.15 -2.88 -5.37
CA ARG A 131 9.02 -3.89 -4.33
C ARG A 131 7.74 -4.69 -4.54
N VAL A 132 7.88 -5.99 -4.75
CA VAL A 132 6.79 -6.94 -4.68
C VAL A 132 6.56 -7.31 -3.22
N ASN A 133 5.45 -6.88 -2.65
CA ASN A 133 5.11 -7.12 -1.24
C ASN A 133 3.67 -7.62 -1.07
N ASP A 134 2.96 -7.91 -2.16
CA ASP A 134 1.57 -8.34 -2.12
C ASP A 134 1.27 -9.52 -3.07
N ARG A 135 0.07 -10.09 -2.93
CA ARG A 135 -0.43 -11.21 -3.75
C ARG A 135 -1.49 -10.75 -4.74
N GLY A 136 -1.46 -11.36 -5.91
CA GLY A 136 -2.31 -11.01 -7.05
C GLY A 136 -1.47 -10.79 -8.31
N PRO A 137 -2.02 -10.29 -9.42
CA PRO A 137 -3.46 -10.16 -9.69
C PRO A 137 -4.16 -11.52 -9.59
N PHE A 138 -5.46 -11.57 -9.30
CA PHE A 138 -6.24 -12.82 -9.45
C PHE A 138 -7.16 -12.82 -10.66
N VAL A 139 -7.05 -11.79 -11.49
CA VAL A 139 -7.67 -11.76 -12.80
C VAL A 139 -6.77 -12.44 -13.82
N ASP A 140 -7.38 -13.31 -14.62
CA ASP A 140 -6.69 -14.10 -15.62
C ASP A 140 -6.01 -13.20 -16.68
N GLY A 141 -4.89 -13.68 -17.21
CA GLY A 141 -4.09 -12.97 -18.22
C GLY A 141 -3.18 -11.85 -17.69
N ARG A 142 -3.36 -11.41 -16.43
CA ARG A 142 -2.45 -10.45 -15.78
C ARG A 142 -1.33 -11.16 -15.02
N VAL A 143 -0.11 -10.62 -15.15
CA VAL A 143 1.09 -11.17 -14.49
C VAL A 143 1.50 -10.35 -13.26
N ILE A 144 1.27 -9.03 -13.27
CA ILE A 144 1.63 -8.14 -12.18
C ILE A 144 0.62 -7.01 -12.04
N ASP A 145 0.29 -6.65 -10.80
CA ASP A 145 -0.48 -5.45 -10.49
C ASP A 145 0.47 -4.47 -9.80
N LEU A 146 0.61 -3.27 -10.37
CA LEU A 146 1.52 -2.24 -9.90
C LEU A 146 0.80 -1.22 -9.02
N SER A 147 1.52 -0.53 -8.13
CA SER A 147 0.94 0.63 -7.46
C SER A 147 0.65 1.76 -8.46
N MET A 148 -0.31 2.63 -8.10
CA MET A 148 -0.60 3.86 -8.85
C MET A 148 0.67 4.63 -9.23
N GLU A 149 1.60 4.82 -8.29
CA GLU A 149 2.85 5.54 -8.55
C GLU A 149 3.73 4.82 -9.59
N ALA A 150 3.88 3.50 -9.49
CA ALA A 150 4.64 2.74 -10.48
C ALA A 150 4.00 2.82 -11.87
N ALA A 151 2.67 2.80 -11.97
CA ALA A 151 1.95 2.94 -13.24
C ALA A 151 2.09 4.34 -13.87
N LYS A 152 2.16 5.39 -13.05
CA LYS A 152 2.44 6.76 -13.50
C LYS A 152 3.85 6.87 -14.08
N GLN A 153 4.85 6.37 -13.36
CA GLN A 153 6.24 6.41 -13.80
C GLN A 153 6.49 5.56 -15.06
N LEU A 154 5.80 4.42 -15.20
CA LEU A 154 5.84 3.59 -16.41
C LEU A 154 4.98 4.13 -17.57
N GLY A 155 4.22 5.20 -17.36
CA GLY A 155 3.46 5.87 -18.41
C GLY A 155 2.22 5.11 -18.90
N PHE A 156 1.58 4.30 -18.05
CA PHE A 156 0.35 3.58 -18.43
C PHE A 156 -0.83 3.81 -17.47
N TYR A 157 -0.68 4.68 -16.45
CA TYR A 157 -1.73 5.00 -15.47
C TYR A 157 -3.10 5.26 -16.13
N GLY A 158 -3.16 6.19 -17.10
CA GLY A 158 -4.40 6.53 -17.79
C GLY A 158 -4.94 5.44 -18.75
N LYS A 159 -4.08 4.53 -19.22
CA LYS A 159 -4.45 3.40 -20.07
C LYS A 159 -5.02 2.23 -19.26
N GLY A 160 -4.72 2.17 -17.96
CA GLY A 160 -5.14 1.11 -17.04
C GLY A 160 -4.28 -0.16 -17.12
N THR A 161 -3.83 -0.54 -18.32
CA THR A 161 -2.97 -1.72 -18.53
C THR A 161 -1.83 -1.44 -19.51
N ALA A 162 -0.76 -2.21 -19.39
CA ALA A 162 0.37 -2.20 -20.33
C ALA A 162 0.99 -3.57 -20.45
N ARG A 163 1.58 -3.88 -21.62
CA ARG A 163 2.43 -5.06 -21.75
C ARG A 163 3.80 -4.75 -21.16
N VAL A 164 4.24 -5.56 -20.19
CA VAL A 164 5.48 -5.34 -19.45
C VAL A 164 6.39 -6.57 -19.48
N LYS A 165 7.69 -6.32 -19.29
CA LYS A 165 8.70 -7.32 -18.95
C LYS A 165 9.10 -7.16 -17.48
N ILE A 166 9.07 -8.25 -16.72
CA ILE A 166 9.49 -8.33 -15.32
C ILE A 166 10.82 -9.08 -15.28
N GLU A 167 11.81 -8.53 -14.59
CA GLU A 167 13.14 -9.14 -14.47
C GLU A 167 13.60 -9.10 -13.00
N SER A 168 14.19 -10.19 -12.54
CA SER A 168 14.92 -10.18 -11.27
C SER A 168 16.10 -9.19 -11.32
N VAL A 169 16.32 -8.52 -10.18
CA VAL A 169 17.51 -7.68 -9.97
C VAL A 169 18.64 -8.44 -9.26
N TYR A 170 18.37 -9.65 -8.77
CA TYR A 170 19.33 -10.52 -8.11
C TYR A 170 20.04 -11.33 -9.19
N ARG A 171 21.28 -10.96 -9.50
CA ARG A 171 22.11 -11.58 -10.53
C ARG A 171 23.49 -11.87 -9.97
#